data_AF-A0A2V9HXG1-F1
#
_entry.id   AF-A0A2V9HXG1-F1
#
_cell.length_a   1.000
_cell.length_b   1.000
_cell.length_c   1.000
_cell.angle_alpha   90.00
_cell.angle_beta   90.00
_cell.angle_gamma   90.00
#
_symmetry.space_group_name_H-M   'P 1'
#
loop_
_entity.id
_entity.type
_entity.pdbx_description
1 polymer ?
#
loop_
_entity_poly.entity_id
_entity_poly.type
_entity_poly.pdbx_seq_one_letter_code
_entity_poly.pdbx_strand_id
1 'polypeptide(L)'
;MLLGAVVFVLLIASVNVANLLLARAEARRREIAIRGALGAGLVRLARQFVTEGILLALCGAILGVALSFGGVRLVQLTNAGGIPRADEISMDWRVLLFTLGTSLITGVLFGLAPLAPLLVSGISESLKDTAGSTTAAAGAQIFRRILVAGELAMALVLLIGCGLMLRAFWKLQEVHTGLHAENVVTMRVSLPSGAYTDNAKITDFWTRLDARLTNLPGVQSAALVSGLAPMRPPNMNDTDIEGFVQTEGGPIPNVDFYQAVSKDYFATMGIRLMDGRLFDGRDVQGGPDAVIINKTMAMTFWPHQSPIGRRIRPGGSKDWCTIIGIVDDVKNAGLDRPAGT
;
A
#
# COMPACT_ATOMS: atom_id res chain seq x y z
N MET A 1 -4.94 -6.41 -3.62
CA MET A 1 -3.83 -6.92 -2.80
C MET A 1 -4.33 -7.80 -1.66
N LEU A 2 -5.14 -7.30 -0.72
CA LEU A 2 -5.65 -8.09 0.43
C LEU A 2 -6.51 -9.31 0.04
N LEU A 3 -7.40 -9.16 -0.94
CA LEU A 3 -8.27 -10.27 -1.39
C LEU A 3 -7.46 -11.44 -1.97
N GLY A 4 -6.33 -11.16 -2.62
CA GLY A 4 -5.41 -12.20 -3.11
C GLY A 4 -4.83 -13.01 -1.95
N ALA A 5 -4.35 -12.35 -0.90
CA ALA A 5 -3.84 -13.02 0.29
C ALA A 5 -4.91 -13.90 0.96
N VAL A 6 -6.15 -13.41 1.07
CA VAL A 6 -7.29 -14.18 1.60
C VAL A 6 -7.54 -15.44 0.77
N VAL A 7 -7.51 -15.33 -0.57
CA VAL A 7 -7.70 -16.48 -1.47
C VAL A 7 -6.58 -17.50 -1.31
N PHE A 8 -5.31 -17.09 -1.22
CA PHE A 8 -4.21 -18.03 -1.01
C PHE A 8 -4.29 -18.73 0.33
N VAL A 9 -4.59 -18.01 1.42
CA VAL A 9 -4.74 -18.62 2.75
C VAL A 9 -5.93 -19.59 2.75
N LEU A 10 -7.05 -19.22 2.12
CA LEU A 10 -8.19 -20.11 1.97
C LEU A 10 -7.80 -21.38 1.21
N LEU A 11 -7.07 -21.27 0.10
CA LEU A 11 -6.59 -22.42 -0.69
C LEU A 11 -5.64 -23.32 0.11
N ILE A 12 -4.71 -22.76 0.89
CA ILE A 12 -3.80 -23.53 1.75
C ILE A 12 -4.57 -24.29 2.84
N ALA A 13 -5.48 -23.60 3.54
CA ALA A 13 -6.33 -24.24 4.56
C ALA A 13 -7.21 -25.35 3.95
N SER A 14 -7.72 -25.08 2.76
CA SER A 14 -8.53 -25.99 1.96
C SER A 14 -7.76 -27.27 1.59
N VAL A 15 -6.54 -27.13 1.05
CA VAL A 15 -5.67 -28.28 0.74
C VAL A 15 -5.32 -29.09 2.00
N ASN A 16 -5.09 -28.43 3.14
CA ASN A 16 -4.87 -29.10 4.42
C ASN A 16 -6.04 -29.96 4.87
N VAL A 17 -7.26 -29.43 4.78
CA VAL A 17 -8.49 -30.17 5.10
C VAL A 17 -8.66 -31.35 4.14
N ALA A 18 -8.38 -31.16 2.84
CA ALA A 18 -8.39 -32.23 1.84
C ALA A 18 -7.44 -33.37 2.24
N ASN A 19 -6.19 -33.04 2.56
CA ASN A 19 -5.15 -33.99 2.95
C ASN A 19 -5.56 -34.78 4.21
N LEU A 20 -6.18 -34.12 5.19
CA LEU A 20 -6.67 -34.75 6.41
C LEU A 20 -7.87 -35.68 6.17
N LEU A 21 -8.80 -35.29 5.30
CA LEU A 21 -9.95 -36.13 4.93
C LEU A 21 -9.54 -37.33 4.08
N LEU A 22 -8.56 -37.15 3.18
CA LEU A 22 -7.95 -38.25 2.43
C LEU A 22 -7.28 -39.26 3.36
N ALA A 23 -6.49 -38.80 4.34
CA ALA A 23 -5.88 -39.68 5.34
C ALA A 23 -6.93 -40.43 6.18
N ARG A 24 -8.03 -39.77 6.57
CA ARG A 24 -9.15 -40.40 7.28
C ARG A 24 -9.92 -41.41 6.41
N ALA A 25 -10.03 -41.17 5.12
CA ALA A 25 -10.67 -42.09 4.19
C ALA A 25 -9.84 -43.36 3.97
N GLU A 26 -8.51 -43.23 3.93
CA GLU A 26 -7.58 -44.36 3.85
C GLU A 26 -7.70 -45.27 5.09
N ALA A 27 -7.84 -44.70 6.28
CA ALA A 27 -8.10 -45.46 7.51
C ALA A 27 -9.46 -46.20 7.49
N ARG A 28 -10.47 -45.66 6.78
CA ARG A 28 -11.82 -46.25 6.63
C ARG A 28 -12.00 -47.11 5.39
N ARG A 29 -10.92 -47.33 4.62
CA ARG A 29 -10.97 -48.03 3.32
C ARG A 29 -11.53 -49.45 3.42
N ARG A 30 -11.23 -50.15 4.53
CA ARG A 30 -11.73 -51.51 4.81
C ARG A 30 -13.25 -51.54 5.06
N GLU A 31 -13.78 -50.54 5.76
CA GLU A 31 -15.22 -50.41 6.02
C GLU A 31 -16.00 -50.07 4.75
N ILE A 32 -15.45 -49.18 3.91
CA ILE A 32 -16.01 -48.80 2.63
C ILE A 32 -16.07 -49.99 1.66
N ALA A 33 -14.99 -50.79 1.60
CA ALA A 33 -14.94 -52.01 0.79
C ALA A 33 -15.99 -53.06 1.22
N ILE A 34 -16.16 -53.27 2.53
CA ILE A 34 -17.17 -54.20 3.08
C ILE A 34 -18.59 -53.72 2.76
N ARG A 35 -18.88 -52.43 2.93
CA ARG A 35 -20.20 -51.85 2.60
C ARG A 35 -20.48 -51.88 1.09
N GLY A 36 -19.46 -51.68 0.26
CA GLY A 36 -19.55 -51.84 -1.19
C GLY A 36 -19.88 -53.27 -1.61
N ALA A 37 -19.24 -54.27 -0.99
CA ALA A 37 -19.54 -55.69 -1.22
C ALA A 37 -20.96 -56.10 -0.80
N LEU A 38 -21.55 -55.40 0.18
CA LEU A 38 -22.94 -55.57 0.62
C LEU A 38 -23.96 -54.79 -0.23
N GLY A 39 -23.53 -54.14 -1.33
CA GLY A 39 -24.42 -53.42 -2.25
C GLY A 39 -24.80 -52.00 -1.82
N ALA A 40 -24.09 -51.41 -0.85
CA ALA A 40 -24.32 -50.00 -0.51
C ALA A 40 -23.94 -49.10 -1.70
N GLY A 41 -24.92 -48.40 -2.26
CA GLY A 41 -24.70 -47.52 -3.41
C GLY A 41 -23.72 -46.39 -3.11
N LEU A 42 -22.82 -46.08 -4.05
CA LEU A 42 -21.82 -45.00 -4.00
C LEU A 42 -22.43 -43.63 -3.64
N VAL A 43 -23.69 -43.40 -4.04
CA VAL A 43 -24.45 -42.18 -3.71
C VAL A 43 -24.68 -42.03 -2.20
N ARG A 44 -24.90 -43.13 -1.47
CA ARG A 44 -25.15 -43.10 -0.02
C ARG A 44 -23.85 -42.80 0.75
N LEU A 45 -22.72 -43.34 0.28
CA LEU A 45 -21.39 -43.01 0.80
C LEU A 45 -20.99 -41.56 0.49
N ALA A 46 -21.20 -41.10 -0.75
CA ALA A 46 -20.94 -39.71 -1.14
C ALA A 46 -21.75 -38.70 -0.33
N ARG A 47 -23.04 -38.98 -0.13
CA ARG A 47 -23.91 -38.12 0.70
C ARG A 47 -23.39 -38.01 2.12
N GLN A 48 -22.92 -39.10 2.72
CA GLN A 48 -22.38 -39.08 4.08
C GLN A 48 -21.12 -38.20 4.18
N PHE A 49 -20.12 -38.40 3.32
CA PHE A 49 -18.89 -37.60 3.35
C PHE A 49 -19.12 -36.12 3.06
N VAL A 50 -20.03 -35.81 2.13
CA VAL A 50 -20.42 -34.43 1.84
C VAL A 50 -21.14 -33.79 3.03
N THR A 51 -22.02 -34.52 3.73
CA THR A 51 -22.67 -33.99 4.93
C THR A 51 -21.68 -33.74 6.08
N GLU A 52 -20.72 -34.65 6.29
CA GLU A 52 -19.66 -34.46 7.28
C GLU A 52 -18.77 -33.26 6.94
N GLY A 53 -18.40 -33.12 5.65
CA GLY A 53 -17.60 -31.99 5.16
C GLY A 53 -18.32 -30.64 5.29
N ILE A 54 -19.60 -30.56 4.95
CA ILE A 54 -20.41 -29.35 5.08
C ILE A 54 -20.58 -28.96 6.56
N LEU A 55 -20.84 -29.91 7.45
CA LEU A 55 -20.98 -29.63 8.89
C LEU A 55 -19.67 -29.05 9.47
N LEU A 56 -18.53 -29.65 9.14
CA LEU A 56 -17.23 -29.15 9.57
C LEU A 56 -16.95 -27.74 9.01
N ALA A 57 -17.26 -27.50 7.74
CA ALA A 57 -17.07 -26.20 7.10
C ALA A 57 -17.97 -25.11 7.73
N LEU A 58 -19.23 -25.44 8.05
CA LEU A 58 -20.15 -24.52 8.71
C LEU A 58 -19.70 -24.17 10.14
N CYS A 59 -19.26 -25.17 10.92
CA CYS A 59 -18.70 -24.91 12.26
C CYS A 59 -17.46 -23.99 12.18
N GLY A 60 -16.57 -24.25 11.21
CA GLY A 60 -15.41 -23.39 10.94
C GLY A 60 -15.81 -21.97 10.54
N ALA A 61 -16.83 -21.82 9.69
CA ALA A 61 -17.35 -20.52 9.27
C ALA A 61 -17.94 -19.73 10.44
N ILE A 62 -18.73 -20.38 11.32
CA ILE A 62 -19.30 -19.74 12.51
C ILE A 62 -18.19 -19.25 13.45
N LEU A 63 -17.20 -20.09 13.74
CA LEU A 63 -16.05 -19.71 14.57
C LEU A 63 -15.22 -18.60 13.93
N GLY A 64 -14.98 -18.66 12.62
CA GLY A 64 -14.25 -17.63 11.88
C GLY A 64 -14.96 -16.28 11.90
N VAL A 65 -16.29 -16.27 11.74
CA VAL A 65 -17.12 -15.06 11.87
C VAL A 65 -17.05 -14.50 13.29
N ALA A 66 -17.18 -15.35 14.31
CA ALA A 66 -17.08 -14.92 15.71
C ALA A 66 -15.71 -14.30 16.04
N LEU A 67 -14.62 -14.92 15.57
CA LEU A 67 -13.26 -14.40 15.71
C LEU A 67 -13.08 -13.08 14.94
N SER A 68 -13.69 -12.95 13.76
CA SER A 68 -13.63 -11.72 12.97
C SER A 68 -14.28 -10.55 13.70
N PHE A 69 -15.43 -10.75 14.35
CA PHE A 69 -16.06 -9.72 15.18
C PHE A 69 -15.14 -9.28 16.34
N GLY A 70 -14.50 -10.23 17.02
CA GLY A 70 -13.55 -9.93 18.09
C GLY A 70 -12.31 -9.18 17.57
N GLY A 71 -11.78 -9.59 16.43
CA GLY A 71 -10.59 -9.00 15.80
C GLY A 71 -10.82 -7.55 15.33
N VAL A 72 -11.95 -7.28 14.66
CA VAL A 72 -12.31 -5.91 14.25
C VAL A 72 -12.42 -5.01 15.47
N ARG A 73 -13.06 -5.48 16.54
CA ARG A 73 -13.19 -4.72 17.78
C ARG A 73 -11.85 -4.46 18.46
N LEU A 74 -10.95 -5.45 18.47
CA LEU A 74 -9.62 -5.29 19.03
C LEU A 74 -8.82 -4.22 18.28
N VAL A 75 -8.85 -4.26 16.94
CA VAL A 75 -8.18 -3.27 16.09
C VAL A 75 -8.73 -1.86 16.36
N GLN A 76 -10.04 -1.71 16.48
CA GLN A 76 -10.68 -0.43 16.82
C GLN A 76 -10.27 0.08 18.21
N LEU A 77 -10.16 -0.80 19.21
CA LEU A 77 -9.77 -0.43 20.58
C LEU A 77 -8.30 -0.02 20.69
N THR A 78 -7.41 -0.61 19.91
CA THR A 78 -5.99 -0.25 19.89
C THR A 78 -5.69 0.96 19.01
N ASN A 79 -6.70 1.52 18.33
CA ASN A 79 -6.50 2.60 17.39
C ASN A 79 -6.39 3.94 18.13
N ALA A 80 -5.17 4.35 18.46
CA ALA A 80 -4.83 5.67 18.98
C ALA A 80 -4.87 6.75 17.87
N GLY A 81 -5.97 6.82 17.10
CA GLY A 81 -6.20 7.85 16.08
C GLY A 81 -5.28 7.82 14.85
N GLY A 82 -4.49 6.76 14.67
CA GLY A 82 -3.43 6.71 13.64
C GLY A 82 -3.85 6.22 12.25
N ILE A 83 -5.03 5.59 12.12
CA ILE A 83 -5.50 5.03 10.84
C ILE A 83 -6.70 5.82 10.32
N PRO A 84 -6.54 6.63 9.25
CA PRO A 84 -7.66 7.28 8.57
C PRO A 84 -8.68 6.23 8.09
N ARG A 85 -9.98 6.46 8.31
CA ARG A 85 -11.10 5.60 7.89
C ARG A 85 -11.21 4.24 8.60
N ALA A 86 -10.67 4.09 9.81
CA ALA A 86 -10.85 2.88 10.61
C ALA A 86 -12.33 2.55 10.92
N ASP A 87 -13.20 3.57 10.94
CA ASP A 87 -14.64 3.43 11.18
C ASP A 87 -15.39 2.76 10.01
N GLU A 88 -14.79 2.72 8.82
CA GLU A 88 -15.37 2.02 7.65
C GLU A 88 -15.12 0.50 7.68
N ILE A 89 -14.25 0.02 8.57
CA ILE A 89 -13.96 -1.41 8.75
C ILE A 89 -15.13 -2.02 9.51
N SER A 90 -16.15 -2.42 8.76
CA SER A 90 -17.36 -3.05 9.28
C SER A 90 -17.59 -4.41 8.63
N MET A 91 -18.26 -5.29 9.39
CA MET A 91 -18.70 -6.58 8.90
C MET A 91 -19.92 -6.38 7.99
N ASP A 92 -19.72 -6.37 6.68
CA ASP A 92 -20.81 -6.22 5.71
C ASP A 92 -21.46 -7.58 5.37
N TRP A 93 -22.74 -7.57 4.97
CA TRP A 93 -23.48 -8.76 4.53
C TRP A 93 -22.81 -9.46 3.34
N ARG A 94 -22.08 -8.70 2.50
CA ARG A 94 -21.27 -9.21 1.40
C ARG A 94 -20.18 -10.16 1.88
N VAL A 95 -19.53 -9.84 3.02
CA VAL A 95 -18.49 -10.69 3.62
C VAL A 95 -19.12 -11.97 4.16
N LEU A 96 -20.27 -11.87 4.84
CA LEU A 96 -21.00 -13.03 5.35
C LEU A 96 -21.44 -13.97 4.22
N LEU A 97 -21.98 -13.44 3.12
CA LEU A 97 -22.34 -14.26 1.95
C LEU A 97 -21.12 -14.88 1.28
N PHE A 98 -20.01 -14.15 1.17
CA PHE A 98 -18.77 -14.68 0.64
C PHE A 98 -18.23 -15.82 1.51
N THR A 99 -18.20 -15.66 2.84
CA THR A 99 -17.81 -16.70 3.80
C THR A 99 -18.74 -17.92 3.73
N LEU A 100 -20.05 -17.70 3.60
CA LEU A 100 -21.01 -18.79 3.46
C LEU A 100 -20.81 -19.55 2.14
N GLY A 101 -20.70 -18.82 1.02
CA GLY A 101 -20.51 -19.41 -0.31
C GLY A 101 -19.19 -20.19 -0.39
N THR A 102 -18.10 -19.60 0.09
CA THR A 102 -16.80 -20.27 0.15
C THR A 102 -16.86 -21.50 1.06
N SER A 103 -17.37 -21.42 2.29
CA SER A 103 -17.46 -22.60 3.17
C SER A 103 -18.28 -23.75 2.56
N LEU A 104 -19.37 -23.46 1.85
CA LEU A 104 -20.18 -24.48 1.18
C LEU A 104 -19.41 -25.14 0.01
N ILE A 105 -18.78 -24.33 -0.85
CA ILE A 105 -17.94 -24.83 -1.95
C ILE A 105 -16.81 -25.71 -1.39
N THR A 106 -16.17 -25.24 -0.32
CA THR A 106 -15.04 -25.91 0.36
C THR A 106 -15.50 -27.25 0.95
N GLY A 107 -16.63 -27.27 1.67
CA GLY A 107 -17.22 -28.48 2.26
C GLY A 107 -17.64 -29.52 1.22
N VAL A 108 -18.19 -29.09 0.07
CA VAL A 108 -18.57 -29.99 -1.03
C VAL A 108 -17.33 -30.55 -1.74
N LEU A 109 -16.38 -29.70 -2.11
CA LEU A 109 -15.16 -30.12 -2.80
C LEU A 109 -14.38 -31.14 -1.95
N PHE A 110 -14.23 -30.90 -0.64
CA PHE A 110 -13.49 -31.81 0.23
C PHE A 110 -14.29 -32.99 0.75
N GLY A 111 -15.61 -32.89 0.84
CA GLY A 111 -16.48 -34.04 1.07
C GLY A 111 -16.42 -35.05 -0.08
N LEU A 112 -16.14 -34.60 -1.31
CA LEU A 112 -15.99 -35.44 -2.49
C LEU A 112 -14.55 -35.90 -2.75
N ALA A 113 -13.54 -35.21 -2.21
CA ALA A 113 -12.12 -35.54 -2.41
C ALA A 113 -11.76 -37.02 -2.11
N PRO A 114 -12.28 -37.67 -1.05
CA PRO A 114 -12.07 -39.10 -0.78
C PRO A 114 -12.55 -40.06 -1.89
N LEU A 115 -13.50 -39.62 -2.72
CA LEU A 115 -14.10 -40.44 -3.77
C LEU A 115 -13.42 -40.25 -5.13
N ALA A 116 -12.59 -39.22 -5.30
CA ALA A 116 -11.90 -38.95 -6.55
C ALA A 116 -11.03 -40.13 -7.04
N PRO A 117 -10.25 -40.84 -6.19
CA PRO A 117 -9.49 -42.00 -6.63
C PRO A 117 -10.38 -43.15 -7.13
N LEU A 118 -11.57 -43.34 -6.56
CA LEU A 118 -12.53 -44.38 -6.95
C LEU A 118 -13.22 -44.09 -8.29
N LEU A 119 -13.40 -42.81 -8.62
CA LEU A 119 -13.99 -42.36 -9.89
C LEU A 119 -13.00 -42.45 -11.06
N VAL A 120 -11.70 -42.23 -10.80
CA VAL A 120 -10.65 -42.24 -11.83
C VAL A 120 -10.16 -43.65 -12.15
N SER A 121 -10.17 -44.58 -11.18
CA SER A 121 -9.62 -45.94 -11.37
C SER A 121 -10.63 -46.98 -11.84
N GLY A 122 -11.93 -46.66 -11.92
CA GLY A 122 -12.95 -47.59 -12.39
C GLY A 122 -13.25 -48.71 -11.37
N ILE A 123 -14.54 -48.89 -11.09
CA ILE A 123 -15.06 -49.84 -10.08
C ILE A 123 -14.65 -51.31 -10.38
N SER A 124 -14.29 -51.61 -11.62
CA SER A 124 -14.01 -52.98 -12.11
C SER A 124 -12.72 -53.62 -11.56
N GLU A 125 -11.78 -52.87 -11.01
CA GLU A 125 -10.52 -53.43 -10.48
C GLU A 125 -10.57 -53.69 -8.96
N SER A 126 -11.45 -53.00 -8.25
CA SER A 126 -11.56 -53.06 -6.77
C SER A 126 -12.06 -54.39 -6.20
N LEU A 127 -12.65 -55.26 -7.04
CA LEU A 127 -13.07 -56.62 -6.66
C LEU A 127 -11.98 -57.69 -6.87
N LYS A 128 -10.88 -57.37 -7.58
CA LYS A 128 -9.70 -58.25 -7.68
C LYS A 128 -8.64 -57.96 -6.60
N ASP A 129 -8.82 -56.89 -5.82
CA ASP A 129 -7.85 -56.36 -4.86
C ASP A 129 -7.66 -57.16 -3.56
N THR A 130 -8.24 -58.36 -3.44
CA THR A 130 -7.84 -59.28 -2.34
C THR A 130 -6.48 -59.93 -2.62
N ALA A 131 -5.93 -59.80 -3.83
CA ALA A 131 -4.61 -60.29 -4.21
C ALA A 131 -3.71 -59.16 -4.75
N GLY A 132 -3.19 -58.32 -3.84
CA GLY A 132 -1.89 -57.65 -3.99
C GLY A 132 -1.64 -56.77 -5.22
N SER A 133 -2.55 -55.85 -5.60
CA SER A 133 -2.26 -54.87 -6.66
C SER A 133 -1.75 -53.53 -6.10
N THR A 134 -0.53 -53.16 -6.51
CA THR A 134 0.23 -51.95 -6.11
C THR A 134 -0.20 -50.68 -6.85
N THR A 135 -1.13 -50.76 -7.80
CA THR A 135 -1.45 -49.70 -8.77
C THR A 135 -2.50 -48.69 -8.26
N ALA A 136 -3.57 -49.13 -7.58
CA ALA A 136 -4.57 -48.22 -7.01
C ALA A 136 -4.01 -47.37 -5.84
N ALA A 137 -3.02 -47.90 -5.11
CA ALA A 137 -2.28 -47.15 -4.08
C ALA A 137 -1.36 -46.06 -4.69
N ALA A 138 -0.85 -46.27 -5.91
CA ALA A 138 0.05 -45.33 -6.57
C ALA A 138 -0.66 -44.04 -7.01
N GLY A 139 -1.88 -44.14 -7.56
CA GLY A 139 -2.65 -42.97 -8.02
C GLY A 139 -3.05 -42.01 -6.90
N ALA A 140 -3.52 -42.55 -5.76
CA ALA A 140 -3.84 -41.76 -4.57
C ALA A 140 -2.60 -41.07 -3.98
N GLN A 141 -1.43 -41.74 -3.99
CA GLN A 141 -0.17 -41.18 -3.52
C GLN A 141 0.35 -40.04 -4.41
N ILE A 142 0.20 -40.15 -5.75
CA ILE A 142 0.58 -39.09 -6.69
C ILE A 142 -0.31 -37.85 -6.49
N PHE A 143 -1.62 -38.03 -6.36
CA PHE A 143 -2.55 -36.93 -6.09
C PHE A 143 -2.22 -36.18 -4.80
N ARG A 144 -1.91 -36.92 -3.72
CA ARG A 144 -1.46 -36.34 -2.45
C ARG A 144 -0.14 -35.58 -2.59
N ARG A 145 0.84 -36.11 -3.33
CA ARG A 145 2.12 -35.43 -3.57
C ARG A 145 1.93 -34.11 -4.31
N ILE A 146 1.05 -34.07 -5.31
CA ILE A 146 0.73 -32.83 -6.05
C ILE A 146 0.05 -31.81 -5.12
N LEU A 147 -0.91 -32.24 -4.30
CA LEU A 147 -1.56 -31.36 -3.31
C LEU A 147 -0.55 -30.75 -2.33
N VAL A 148 0.33 -31.57 -1.74
CA VAL A 148 1.34 -31.10 -0.79
C VAL A 148 2.37 -30.18 -1.46
N ALA A 149 2.82 -30.51 -2.68
CA ALA A 149 3.74 -29.65 -3.42
C ALA A 149 3.10 -28.29 -3.77
N GLY A 150 1.84 -28.30 -4.20
CA GLY A 150 1.07 -27.08 -4.49
C GLY A 150 0.85 -26.23 -3.23
N GLU A 151 0.55 -26.86 -2.09
CA GLU A 151 0.44 -26.18 -0.79
C GLU A 151 1.74 -25.49 -0.42
N LEU A 152 2.86 -26.22 -0.48
CA LEU A 152 4.18 -25.67 -0.15
C LEU A 152 4.55 -24.52 -1.08
N ALA A 153 4.26 -24.63 -2.38
CA ALA A 153 4.48 -23.56 -3.35
C ALA A 153 3.66 -22.31 -3.01
N MET A 154 2.36 -22.45 -2.70
CA MET A 154 1.51 -21.32 -2.30
C MET A 154 2.00 -20.66 -1.00
N ALA A 155 2.43 -21.46 -0.02
CA ALA A 155 2.98 -20.95 1.24
C ALA A 155 4.27 -20.15 1.01
N LEU A 156 5.17 -20.64 0.14
CA LEU A 156 6.39 -19.92 -0.23
C LEU A 156 6.11 -18.60 -0.95
N VAL A 157 5.14 -18.57 -1.88
CA VAL A 157 4.73 -17.34 -2.56
C VAL A 157 4.23 -16.29 -1.57
N LEU A 158 3.36 -16.68 -0.63
CA LEU A 158 2.87 -15.78 0.42
C LEU A 158 4.00 -15.29 1.33
N LEU A 159 4.92 -16.18 1.73
CA LEU A 159 6.05 -15.84 2.59
C LEU A 159 6.98 -14.82 1.92
N ILE A 160 7.33 -15.05 0.65
CA ILE A 160 8.16 -14.15 -0.15
C ILE A 160 7.45 -12.80 -0.33
N GLY A 161 6.16 -12.81 -0.65
CA GLY A 161 5.37 -11.60 -0.82
C GLY A 161 5.30 -10.75 0.45
N CYS A 162 5.06 -11.39 1.61
CA CYS A 162 5.06 -10.74 2.91
C CYS A 162 6.45 -10.15 3.26
N GLY A 163 7.52 -10.93 3.06
CA GLY A 163 8.89 -10.48 3.30
C GLY A 163 9.29 -9.30 2.42
N LEU A 164 8.89 -9.30 1.15
CA LEU A 164 9.14 -8.19 0.24
C LEU A 164 8.37 -6.93 0.66
N MET A 165 7.10 -7.08 1.10
CA MET A 165 6.30 -5.96 1.57
C MET A 165 6.91 -5.33 2.83
N LEU A 166 7.33 -6.14 3.80
CA LEU A 166 8.01 -5.64 5.00
C LEU A 166 9.32 -4.93 4.66
N ARG A 167 10.13 -5.53 3.77
CA ARG A 167 11.37 -4.91 3.31
C ARG A 167 11.12 -3.59 2.58
N ALA A 168 10.10 -3.52 1.72
CA ALA A 168 9.73 -2.31 1.02
C ALA A 168 9.25 -1.22 1.99
N PHE A 169 8.48 -1.59 3.02
CA PHE A 169 8.02 -0.68 4.05
C PHE A 169 9.17 -0.14 4.90
N TRP A 170 10.09 -1.00 5.37
CA TRP A 170 11.30 -0.56 6.08
C TRP A 170 12.15 0.37 5.22
N LYS A 171 12.36 0.03 3.95
CA LYS A 171 13.09 0.90 3.03
C LYS A 171 12.40 2.25 2.85
N LEU A 172 11.07 2.28 2.85
CA LEU A 172 10.30 3.52 2.74
C LEU A 172 10.45 4.42 3.98
N GLN A 173 10.61 3.83 5.17
CA GLN A 173 10.88 4.57 6.41
C GLN A 173 12.28 5.20 6.45
N GLU A 174 13.24 4.58 5.77
CA GLU A 174 14.62 5.10 5.66
C GLU A 174 14.80 6.13 4.54
N VAL A 175 13.78 6.36 3.70
CA VAL A 175 13.90 7.35 2.62
C VAL A 175 14.04 8.74 3.23
N HIS A 176 15.23 9.32 3.05
CA HIS A 176 15.47 10.72 3.33
C HIS A 176 14.56 11.58 2.45
N THR A 177 13.67 12.33 3.11
CA THR A 177 12.71 13.24 2.48
C THR A 177 13.33 14.57 2.06
N GLY A 178 14.56 14.85 2.50
CA GLY A 178 15.20 16.15 2.39
C GLY A 178 14.70 17.18 3.41
N LEU A 179 13.83 16.77 4.34
CA LEU A 179 13.25 17.62 5.37
C LEU A 179 13.29 16.91 6.74
N HIS A 180 13.36 17.71 7.81
CA HIS A 180 13.24 17.24 9.19
C HIS A 180 11.80 17.39 9.66
N ALA A 181 11.09 16.27 9.77
CA ALA A 181 9.69 16.25 10.24
C ALA A 181 9.56 16.13 11.78
N GLU A 182 10.68 15.87 12.47
CA GLU A 182 10.71 15.69 13.93
C GLU A 182 10.38 17.01 14.64
N ASN A 183 9.45 16.97 15.60
CA ASN A 183 9.01 18.14 16.37
C ASN A 183 8.40 19.29 15.53
N VAL A 184 7.91 19.00 14.31
CA VAL A 184 7.21 19.97 13.47
C VAL A 184 5.70 19.77 13.56
N VAL A 185 4.98 20.82 13.95
CA VAL A 185 3.51 20.86 13.91
C VAL A 185 3.07 21.64 12.68
N THR A 186 2.19 21.04 11.88
CA THR A 186 1.66 21.67 10.67
C THR A 186 0.20 22.04 10.84
N MET A 187 -0.21 23.17 10.27
CA MET A 187 -1.59 23.65 10.32
C MET A 187 -1.99 24.22 8.96
N ARG A 188 -3.18 23.89 8.50
CA ARG A 188 -3.77 24.49 7.30
C ARG A 188 -4.72 25.61 7.70
N VAL A 189 -4.41 26.82 7.29
CA VAL A 189 -5.25 28.00 7.52
C VAL A 189 -5.79 28.48 6.18
N SER A 190 -7.10 28.65 6.08
CA SER A 190 -7.80 29.18 4.91
C SER A 190 -8.45 30.52 5.28
N LEU A 191 -8.25 31.53 4.44
CA LEU A 191 -8.86 32.85 4.62
C LEU A 191 -10.20 32.90 3.88
N PRO A 192 -11.31 33.27 4.55
CA PRO A 192 -12.60 33.42 3.89
C PRO A 192 -12.56 34.52 2.82
N SER A 193 -12.90 34.18 1.58
CA SER A 193 -12.84 35.07 0.41
C SER A 193 -13.72 36.33 0.55
N GLY A 194 -14.82 36.26 1.31
CA GLY A 194 -15.72 37.40 1.54
C GLY A 194 -15.16 38.49 2.47
N ALA A 195 -14.27 38.13 3.40
CA ALA A 195 -13.68 39.08 4.36
C ALA A 195 -12.30 39.58 3.90
N TYR A 196 -11.58 38.75 3.15
CA TYR A 196 -10.23 39.01 2.65
C TYR A 196 -10.25 39.19 1.13
N THR A 197 -10.81 40.31 0.68
CA THR A 197 -10.93 40.67 -0.75
C THR A 197 -9.74 41.45 -1.30
N ASP A 198 -8.88 41.96 -0.41
CA ASP A 198 -7.75 42.83 -0.75
C ASP A 198 -6.43 42.14 -0.37
N ASN A 199 -5.47 42.14 -1.31
CA ASN A 199 -4.13 41.60 -1.11
C ASN A 199 -3.42 42.24 0.08
N ALA A 200 -3.63 43.55 0.33
CA ALA A 200 -3.01 44.21 1.47
C ALA A 200 -3.49 43.61 2.81
N LYS A 201 -4.78 43.28 2.92
CA LYS A 201 -5.35 42.63 4.12
C LYS A 201 -4.87 41.20 4.29
N ILE A 202 -4.68 40.48 3.17
CA ILE A 202 -4.15 39.12 3.17
C ILE A 202 -2.69 39.12 3.66
N THR A 203 -1.85 39.99 3.08
CA THR A 203 -0.45 40.13 3.48
C THR A 203 -0.33 40.53 4.95
N ASP A 204 -1.09 41.53 5.42
CA ASP A 204 -1.10 41.93 6.83
C ASP A 204 -1.48 40.80 7.78
N PHE A 205 -2.47 39.98 7.43
CA PHE A 205 -2.84 38.82 8.24
C PHE A 205 -1.68 37.84 8.40
N TRP A 206 -1.02 37.47 7.30
CA TRP A 206 0.09 36.52 7.33
C TRP A 206 1.30 37.08 8.08
N THR A 207 1.63 38.36 7.90
CA THR A 207 2.69 39.03 8.66
C THR A 207 2.41 39.01 10.16
N ARG A 208 1.17 39.30 10.58
CA ARG A 208 0.80 39.25 12.01
C ARG A 208 0.77 37.83 12.57
N LEU A 209 0.34 36.86 11.77
CA LEU A 209 0.33 35.45 12.17
C LEU A 209 1.74 34.93 12.39
N ASP A 210 2.64 35.15 11.42
CA ASP A 210 4.05 34.76 11.51
C ASP A 210 4.73 35.38 12.74
N ALA A 211 4.57 36.70 12.96
CA ALA A 211 5.11 37.38 14.12
C ALA A 211 4.56 36.83 15.46
N ARG A 212 3.30 36.42 15.51
CA ARG A 212 2.72 35.81 16.73
C ARG A 212 3.26 34.41 16.98
N LEU A 213 3.34 33.59 15.94
CA LEU A 213 3.81 32.20 16.04
C LEU A 213 5.27 32.14 16.49
N THR A 214 6.13 32.98 15.90
CA THR A 214 7.56 33.05 16.25
C THR A 214 7.79 33.51 17.69
N ASN A 215 6.86 34.27 18.28
CA ASN A 215 6.95 34.75 19.66
C ASN A 215 6.23 33.85 20.70
N LEU A 216 5.66 32.72 20.30
CA LEU A 216 5.00 31.81 21.24
C LEU A 216 6.03 31.06 22.10
N PRO A 217 5.84 30.96 23.43
CA PRO A 217 6.70 30.15 24.28
C PRO A 217 6.72 28.68 23.82
N GLY A 218 7.92 28.14 23.64
CA GLY A 218 8.13 26.75 23.18
C GLY A 218 8.24 26.58 21.66
N VAL A 219 7.99 27.63 20.87
CA VAL A 219 8.25 27.61 19.42
C VAL A 219 9.70 28.00 19.16
N GLN A 220 10.46 27.12 18.48
CA GLN A 220 11.85 27.40 18.09
C GLN A 220 11.94 28.22 16.79
N SER A 221 11.09 27.88 15.82
CA SER A 221 10.94 28.61 14.56
C SER A 221 9.55 28.37 13.99
N ALA A 222 9.05 29.31 13.20
CA ALA A 222 7.79 29.20 12.50
C ALA A 222 7.98 29.58 11.03
N ALA A 223 7.24 28.92 10.15
CA ALA A 223 7.29 29.21 8.74
C ALA A 223 5.90 29.12 8.10
N LEU A 224 5.69 29.94 7.08
CA LEU A 224 4.51 29.91 6.23
C LEU A 224 4.89 29.29 4.89
N VAL A 225 4.02 28.41 4.37
CA VAL A 225 4.25 27.68 3.12
C VAL A 225 2.93 27.52 2.37
N SER A 226 2.95 27.66 1.04
CA SER A 226 1.75 27.51 0.20
C SER A 226 1.36 26.05 -0.07
N GLY A 227 2.27 25.09 0.15
CA GLY A 227 2.01 23.66 -0.01
C GLY A 227 2.97 22.82 0.81
N LEU A 228 2.45 21.80 1.51
CA LEU A 228 3.23 20.99 2.45
C LEU A 228 3.79 19.72 1.78
N ALA A 229 5.11 19.54 1.82
CA ALA A 229 5.77 18.29 1.45
C ALA A 229 5.58 17.20 2.53
N PRO A 230 5.60 15.90 2.20
CA PRO A 230 5.85 15.31 0.88
C PRO A 230 4.57 14.95 0.11
N MET A 231 3.43 15.53 0.48
CA MET A 231 2.12 15.21 -0.09
C MET A 231 1.45 16.46 -0.64
N ARG A 232 1.99 16.95 -1.76
CA ARG A 232 1.39 18.05 -2.50
C ARG A 232 1.10 17.70 -3.97
N PRO A 233 0.01 18.23 -4.55
CA PRO A 233 -0.18 18.16 -5.99
C PRO A 233 0.91 18.98 -6.70
N PRO A 234 1.36 18.51 -7.88
CA PRO A 234 2.25 19.29 -8.73
C PRO A 234 1.47 20.50 -9.26
N ASN A 235 2.14 21.65 -9.36
CA ASN A 235 1.58 22.88 -9.93
C ASN A 235 2.32 23.34 -11.19
N MET A 236 3.11 22.44 -11.78
CA MET A 236 3.58 22.37 -13.18
C MET A 236 3.39 23.68 -13.95
N ASN A 237 4.36 24.58 -13.84
CA ASN A 237 4.34 25.82 -14.60
C ASN A 237 5.43 25.83 -15.66
N ASP A 238 5.06 26.22 -16.87
CA ASP A 238 6.03 26.62 -17.88
C ASP A 238 6.87 27.77 -17.34
N THR A 239 8.18 27.68 -17.52
CA THR A 239 9.15 28.54 -16.85
C THR A 239 10.16 29.02 -17.86
N ASP A 240 10.16 30.31 -18.19
CA ASP A 240 11.22 30.81 -19.06
C ASP A 240 12.53 30.85 -18.29
N ILE A 241 13.59 30.30 -18.88
CA ILE A 241 14.92 30.25 -18.27
C ILE A 241 15.86 31.08 -19.11
N GLU A 242 16.58 32.01 -18.48
CA GLU A 242 17.48 32.93 -19.16
C GLU A 242 18.56 32.18 -19.95
N GLY A 243 18.58 32.39 -21.27
CA GLY A 243 19.53 31.77 -22.18
C GLY A 243 19.29 30.27 -22.45
N PHE A 244 18.17 29.71 -21.99
CA PHE A 244 17.82 28.32 -22.28
C PHE A 244 17.23 28.19 -23.68
N VAL A 245 17.80 27.29 -24.48
CA VAL A 245 17.30 26.94 -25.81
C VAL A 245 16.88 25.48 -25.76
N GLN A 246 15.60 25.22 -25.98
CA GLN A 246 15.07 23.86 -25.98
C GLN A 246 15.63 23.10 -27.19
N THR A 247 16.29 21.98 -26.91
CA THR A 247 16.79 21.04 -27.91
C THR A 247 15.84 19.84 -28.04
N GLU A 248 15.83 19.21 -29.20
CA GLU A 248 15.05 18.00 -29.43
C GLU A 248 15.54 16.87 -28.49
N GLY A 249 14.63 16.34 -27.66
CA GLY A 249 14.96 15.38 -26.60
C GLY A 249 15.60 15.97 -25.33
N GLY A 250 15.76 17.29 -25.25
CA GLY A 250 16.25 18.00 -24.07
C GLY A 250 15.18 18.19 -22.98
N PRO A 251 15.58 18.71 -21.79
CA PRO A 251 14.63 18.99 -20.73
C PRO A 251 13.61 20.04 -21.17
N ILE A 252 12.35 19.80 -20.85
CA ILE A 252 11.27 20.75 -21.09
C ILE A 252 11.34 21.80 -19.97
N PRO A 253 11.26 23.10 -20.26
CA PRO A 253 11.30 24.16 -19.25
C PRO A 253 9.95 24.25 -18.51
N ASN A 254 9.50 23.13 -17.94
CA ASN A 254 8.32 22.99 -17.10
C ASN A 254 8.80 22.51 -15.74
N VAL A 255 8.55 23.31 -14.71
CA VAL A 255 9.00 23.05 -13.33
C VAL A 255 7.82 22.52 -12.53
N ASP A 256 8.03 21.39 -11.84
CA ASP A 256 6.97 20.59 -11.24
C ASP A 256 6.34 21.28 -10.01
N PHE A 257 7.18 21.91 -9.18
CA PHE A 257 6.79 22.41 -7.86
C PHE A 257 7.24 23.85 -7.57
N TYR A 258 6.29 24.78 -7.67
CA TYR A 258 6.42 26.16 -7.17
C TYR A 258 5.89 26.32 -5.75
N GLN A 259 6.62 27.05 -4.91
CA GLN A 259 6.22 27.40 -3.54
C GLN A 259 6.50 28.86 -3.22
N ALA A 260 5.53 29.49 -2.55
CA ALA A 260 5.78 30.67 -1.76
C ALA A 260 6.06 30.22 -0.33
N VAL A 261 7.18 30.66 0.22
CA VAL A 261 7.65 30.29 1.56
C VAL A 261 8.10 31.53 2.31
N SER A 262 7.95 31.53 3.64
CA SER A 262 8.58 32.57 4.46
C SER A 262 10.09 32.34 4.56
N LYS A 263 10.84 33.38 4.95
CA LYS A 263 12.30 33.36 5.06
C LYS A 263 12.86 32.21 5.91
N ASP A 264 12.12 31.83 6.97
CA ASP A 264 12.56 30.85 7.95
C ASP A 264 12.21 29.40 7.53
N TYR A 265 11.48 29.20 6.43
CA TYR A 265 11.03 27.87 5.98
C TYR A 265 12.15 26.83 5.87
N PHE A 266 13.24 27.18 5.18
CA PHE A 266 14.35 26.24 4.98
C PHE A 266 15.02 25.88 6.31
N ALA A 267 15.13 26.83 7.23
CA ALA A 267 15.67 26.58 8.56
C ALA A 267 14.72 25.72 9.42
N THR A 268 13.41 26.05 9.44
CA THR A 268 12.39 25.31 10.17
C THR A 268 12.26 23.87 9.69
N MET A 269 12.35 23.63 8.38
CA MET A 269 12.29 22.29 7.80
C MET A 269 13.66 21.60 7.75
N GLY A 270 14.73 22.25 8.22
CA GLY A 270 16.10 21.74 8.20
C GLY A 270 16.63 21.42 6.79
N ILE A 271 16.14 22.13 5.77
CA ILE A 271 16.57 21.96 4.38
C ILE A 271 17.94 22.64 4.23
N ARG A 272 18.93 21.88 3.76
CA ARG A 272 20.31 22.34 3.64
C ARG A 272 20.50 23.27 2.44
N LEU A 273 21.12 24.42 2.67
CA LEU A 273 21.66 25.29 1.62
C LEU A 273 22.94 24.64 1.04
N MET A 274 22.98 24.53 -0.28
CA MET A 274 24.08 23.94 -1.04
C MET A 274 25.02 25.01 -1.61
N ASP A 275 24.44 26.09 -2.15
CA ASP A 275 25.18 27.23 -2.71
C ASP A 275 24.34 28.51 -2.66
N GLY A 276 24.99 29.68 -2.67
CA GLY A 276 24.33 31.00 -2.62
C GLY A 276 23.84 31.40 -1.22
N ARG A 277 22.60 31.89 -1.13
CA ARG A 277 21.97 32.34 0.13
C ARG A 277 20.49 31.97 0.22
N LEU A 278 19.97 31.94 1.44
CA LEU A 278 18.54 31.85 1.72
C LEU A 278 17.87 33.23 1.63
N PHE A 279 16.54 33.23 1.67
CA PHE A 279 15.75 34.45 1.76
C PHE A 279 16.06 35.23 3.04
N ASP A 280 16.10 36.54 2.94
CA ASP A 280 16.23 37.44 4.09
C ASP A 280 15.26 38.62 3.99
N GLY A 281 15.39 39.60 4.90
CA GLY A 281 14.48 40.75 4.97
C GLY A 281 14.46 41.65 3.72
N ARG A 282 15.35 41.44 2.75
CA ARG A 282 15.38 42.18 1.48
C ARG A 282 14.47 41.57 0.41
N ASP A 283 14.15 40.28 0.53
CA ASP A 283 13.42 39.50 -0.47
C ASP A 283 11.90 39.50 -0.19
N VAL A 284 11.36 40.69 0.04
CA VAL A 284 9.93 40.90 0.34
C VAL A 284 9.20 41.51 -0.85
N GLN A 285 7.86 41.53 -0.81
CA GLN A 285 7.03 42.12 -1.85
C GLN A 285 7.42 43.59 -2.11
N GLY A 286 7.91 43.89 -3.32
CA GLY A 286 8.46 45.20 -3.71
C GLY A 286 9.99 45.30 -3.65
N GLY A 287 10.68 44.25 -3.19
CA GLY A 287 12.13 44.06 -3.33
C GLY A 287 12.51 43.34 -4.64
N PRO A 288 13.80 43.02 -4.84
CA PRO A 288 14.23 42.25 -6.01
C PRO A 288 13.56 40.86 -6.01
N ASP A 289 12.94 40.48 -7.13
CA ASP A 289 12.36 39.15 -7.26
C ASP A 289 13.46 38.09 -7.17
N ALA A 290 13.41 37.29 -6.11
CA ALA A 290 14.42 36.29 -5.80
C ALA A 290 13.77 34.89 -5.74
N VAL A 291 14.51 33.89 -6.21
CA VAL A 291 14.09 32.49 -6.15
C VAL A 291 15.23 31.61 -5.66
N ILE A 292 14.87 30.54 -4.97
CA ILE A 292 15.77 29.46 -4.56
C ILE A 292 15.30 28.21 -5.30
N ILE A 293 16.24 27.49 -5.90
CA ILE A 293 15.96 26.27 -6.65
C ILE A 293 16.51 25.05 -5.91
N ASN A 294 15.96 23.87 -6.19
CA ASN A 294 16.55 22.64 -5.67
C ASN A 294 17.74 22.18 -6.53
N LYS A 295 18.47 21.21 -6.01
CA LYS A 295 19.62 20.60 -6.67
C LYS A 295 19.23 19.93 -7.99
N THR A 296 18.08 19.25 -8.05
CA THR A 296 17.59 18.58 -9.27
C THR A 296 17.38 19.59 -10.42
N MET A 297 16.76 20.74 -10.16
CA MET A 297 16.58 21.79 -11.16
C MET A 297 17.92 22.39 -11.61
N ALA A 298 18.84 22.66 -10.67
CA ALA A 298 20.17 23.16 -11.00
C ALA A 298 20.92 22.22 -11.95
N MET A 299 20.92 20.92 -11.67
CA MET A 299 21.58 19.89 -12.48
C MET A 299 20.90 19.67 -13.84
N THR A 300 19.58 19.87 -13.92
CA THR A 300 18.80 19.65 -15.14
C THR A 300 19.01 20.77 -16.16
N PHE A 301 18.95 22.03 -15.73
CA PHE A 301 19.00 23.19 -16.63
C PHE A 301 20.37 23.86 -16.75
N TRP A 302 21.25 23.67 -15.76
CA TRP A 302 22.63 24.20 -15.76
C TRP A 302 23.67 23.12 -15.48
N PRO A 303 23.74 22.05 -16.30
CA PRO A 303 24.77 21.04 -16.13
C PRO A 303 26.16 21.71 -16.23
N HIS A 304 26.97 21.52 -15.19
CA HIS A 304 28.33 22.06 -15.08
C HIS A 304 28.44 23.60 -15.06
N GLN A 305 27.35 24.33 -14.82
CA GLN A 305 27.34 25.79 -14.71
C GLN A 305 26.67 26.23 -13.41
N SER A 306 27.10 27.36 -12.84
CA SER A 306 26.40 27.92 -11.68
C SER A 306 25.10 28.59 -12.14
N PRO A 307 23.95 28.22 -11.56
CA PRO A 307 22.67 28.90 -11.80
C PRO A 307 22.54 30.20 -10.99
N ILE A 308 23.39 30.42 -9.99
CA ILE A 308 23.33 31.61 -9.13
C ILE A 308 23.53 32.88 -9.97
N GLY A 309 22.65 33.86 -9.77
CA GLY A 309 22.64 35.13 -10.49
C GLY A 309 21.93 35.11 -11.84
N ARG A 310 21.53 33.93 -12.34
CA ARG A 310 20.70 33.82 -13.54
C ARG A 310 19.24 34.05 -13.21
N ARG A 311 18.44 34.32 -14.24
CA ARG A 311 17.03 34.63 -14.07
C ARG A 311 16.12 33.55 -14.64
N ILE A 312 14.98 33.36 -13.97
CA ILE A 312 13.88 32.52 -14.44
C ILE A 312 12.56 33.28 -14.31
N ARG A 313 11.55 32.85 -15.05
CA ARG A 313 10.23 33.47 -15.09
C ARG A 313 9.13 32.41 -15.00
N PRO A 314 8.66 32.10 -13.79
CA PRO A 314 7.62 31.10 -13.57
C PRO A 314 6.28 31.51 -14.19
N GLY A 315 5.60 30.58 -14.86
CA GLY A 315 4.21 30.71 -15.30
C GLY A 315 3.94 31.87 -16.25
N GLY A 316 4.96 32.34 -16.98
CA GLY A 316 4.84 33.53 -17.82
C GLY A 316 4.57 34.82 -17.03
N SER A 317 4.97 34.88 -15.75
CA SER A 317 5.01 36.12 -14.96
C SER A 317 5.64 37.26 -15.76
N LYS A 318 5.28 38.51 -15.48
CA LYS A 318 5.92 39.65 -16.16
C LYS A 318 7.39 39.82 -15.73
N ASP A 319 7.69 39.46 -14.48
CA ASP A 319 8.93 39.81 -13.83
C ASP A 319 9.89 38.62 -13.77
N TRP A 320 11.17 38.91 -14.03
CA TRP A 320 12.26 37.93 -13.98
C TRP A 320 12.76 37.80 -12.55
N CYS A 321 12.73 36.59 -12.01
CA CYS A 321 13.26 36.28 -10.68
C CYS A 321 14.72 35.84 -10.78
N THR A 322 15.59 36.39 -9.95
CA THR A 322 17.01 36.01 -9.88
C THR A 322 17.21 34.83 -8.94
N ILE A 323 17.94 33.81 -9.39
CA ILE A 323 18.30 32.65 -8.58
C ILE A 323 19.37 33.08 -7.57
N ILE A 324 19.04 33.05 -6.29
CA ILE A 324 19.92 33.49 -5.20
C ILE A 324 20.51 32.34 -4.39
N GLY A 325 19.96 31.13 -4.52
CA GLY A 325 20.39 29.98 -3.74
C GLY A 325 19.98 28.65 -4.34
N ILE A 326 20.73 27.61 -3.98
CA ILE A 326 20.44 26.21 -4.29
C ILE A 326 20.29 25.46 -2.97
N VAL A 327 19.22 24.70 -2.82
CA VAL A 327 18.97 23.85 -1.65
C VAL A 327 18.95 22.37 -2.02
N ASP A 328 19.07 21.51 -1.02
CA ASP A 328 18.97 20.07 -1.21
C ASP A 328 17.57 19.65 -1.70
N ASP A 329 17.48 18.48 -2.31
CA ASP A 329 16.24 17.99 -2.90
C ASP A 329 15.24 17.55 -1.83
N VAL A 330 14.00 18.03 -1.96
CA VAL A 330 12.89 17.68 -1.08
C VAL A 330 11.86 16.86 -1.84
N LYS A 331 11.39 15.75 -1.25
CA LYS A 331 10.31 14.94 -1.82
C LYS A 331 8.98 15.69 -1.75
N ASN A 332 8.37 16.00 -2.89
CA ASN A 332 7.12 16.76 -2.95
C ASN A 332 5.85 15.92 -3.17
N ALA A 333 5.93 14.81 -3.91
CA ALA A 333 4.77 14.03 -4.36
C ALA A 333 4.77 12.56 -3.88
N GLY A 334 5.36 12.30 -2.73
CA GLY A 334 5.47 10.97 -2.12
C GLY A 334 6.91 10.54 -1.90
N LEU A 335 7.11 9.58 -1.01
CA LEU A 335 8.43 9.04 -0.66
C LEU A 335 9.01 8.17 -1.79
N ASP A 336 8.13 7.50 -2.53
CA ASP A 336 8.41 6.60 -3.65
C ASP A 336 8.69 7.34 -4.98
N ARG A 337 8.38 8.64 -5.06
CA ARG A 337 8.58 9.47 -6.26
C ARG A 337 9.91 10.22 -6.21
N PRO A 338 10.52 10.59 -7.35
CA PRO A 338 11.64 11.53 -7.36
C PRO A 338 11.21 12.89 -6.76
N ALA A 339 12.18 13.71 -6.34
CA ALA A 339 11.91 15.02 -5.75
C ALA A 339 11.18 15.97 -6.72
N GLY A 340 11.43 15.82 -8.02
CA GLY A 340 10.97 16.71 -9.07
C GLY A 340 11.81 17.99 -9.14
N THR A 341 11.47 18.84 -10.10
CA THR A 341 12.03 20.21 -10.21
C THR A 341 11.20 21.22 -9.46
#